data_AF-A0A7X3XG14-F1
#
_entry.id   AF-A0A7X3XG14-F1
#
_cell.length_a   1.000
_cell.length_b   1.000
_cell.length_c   1.000
_cell.angle_alpha   90.00
_cell.angle_beta   90.00
_cell.angle_gamma   90.00
#
_symmetry.space_group_name_H-M   'P 1'
#
loop_
_entity.id
_entity.type
_entity.pdbx_description
1 polymer ?
#
loop_
_entity_poly.entity_id
_entity_poly.type
_entity_poly.pdbx_seq_one_letter_code
_entity_poly.pdbx_strand_id
1 'polypeptide(L)'
;MVFSSHQRSVIRQRAGGFARRWSSRQGLSEEEHAEIFIYEFFGIFDIDCYLSNIDFEYQLPSGNRIDVFWPGVILIENKRPGEDLHRAFEQARNYYQELEDYLKPKYILVNNFCHFRISSFRRARGDGVNYWDEERRFSLNELSSNRNISLFYYFADHKYVKTTERGEQPVEKIVKETYTDKPVDEKLLETLIEHKVKKFMHKTKYSILKLAVVSSVFLALGYLISDGQPRAWLESVIGGSTREESTR
;
A
#
# COMPACT_ATOMS: atom_id res chain seq x y z
N MET A 1 14.00 11.77 -9.16
CA MET A 1 13.28 11.99 -10.42
C MET A 1 12.05 12.83 -10.08
N VAL A 2 11.86 13.99 -10.72
CA VAL A 2 10.75 14.88 -10.36
C VAL A 2 9.67 14.79 -11.43
N PHE A 3 8.40 14.70 -11.01
CA PHE A 3 7.26 14.77 -11.94
C PHE A 3 7.36 16.00 -12.84
N SER A 4 7.10 15.82 -14.14
CA SER A 4 6.97 16.91 -15.12
C SER A 4 5.79 17.83 -14.81
N SER A 5 5.78 19.04 -15.36
CA SER A 5 4.65 19.98 -15.18
C SER A 5 3.31 19.39 -15.62
N HIS A 6 3.32 18.59 -16.70
CA HIS A 6 2.12 17.89 -17.18
C HIS A 6 1.65 16.84 -16.16
N GLN A 7 2.55 15.96 -15.69
CA GLN A 7 2.23 14.95 -14.67
C GLN A 7 1.71 15.58 -13.38
N ARG A 8 2.31 16.67 -12.90
CA ARG A 8 1.83 17.41 -11.73
C ARG A 8 0.40 17.92 -11.94
N SER A 9 0.06 18.36 -13.15
CA SER A 9 -1.30 18.80 -13.46
C SER A 9 -2.31 17.64 -13.42
N VAL A 10 -1.94 16.48 -13.98
CA VAL A 10 -2.76 15.25 -13.93
C VAL A 10 -2.96 14.78 -12.49
N ILE A 11 -1.89 14.76 -11.69
CA ILE A 11 -1.92 14.42 -10.26
C ILE A 11 -2.89 15.34 -9.50
N ARG A 12 -2.83 16.67 -9.73
CA ARG A 12 -3.77 17.62 -9.11
C ARG A 12 -5.22 17.36 -9.51
N GLN A 13 -5.46 17.07 -10.78
CA GLN A 13 -6.81 16.76 -11.28
C GLN A 13 -7.36 15.50 -10.60
N ARG A 14 -6.55 14.43 -10.51
CA ARG A 14 -6.90 13.19 -9.82
C ARG A 14 -7.14 13.41 -8.32
N ALA A 15 -6.27 14.18 -7.66
CA ALA A 15 -6.42 14.55 -6.26
C ALA A 15 -7.73 15.32 -6.01
N GLY A 16 -8.12 16.22 -6.92
CA GLY A 16 -9.41 16.91 -6.85
C GLY A 16 -10.60 15.97 -7.03
N GLY A 17 -10.49 15.00 -7.94
CA GLY A 17 -11.51 13.95 -8.11
C GLY A 17 -11.65 13.05 -6.88
N PHE A 18 -10.51 12.61 -6.32
CA PHE A 18 -10.44 11.87 -5.07
C PHE A 18 -11.10 12.63 -3.92
N ALA A 19 -10.72 13.90 -3.71
CA ALA A 19 -11.29 14.72 -2.65
C ALA A 19 -12.81 14.86 -2.77
N ARG A 20 -13.34 15.09 -3.98
CA ARG A 20 -14.80 15.16 -4.19
C ARG A 20 -15.50 13.84 -3.88
N ARG A 21 -14.96 12.71 -4.35
CA ARG A 21 -15.53 11.37 -4.09
C ARG A 21 -15.57 11.05 -2.59
N TRP A 22 -14.50 11.36 -1.87
CA TRP A 22 -14.42 11.03 -0.45
C TRP A 22 -15.14 12.05 0.43
N SER A 23 -15.27 13.29 -0.02
CA SER A 23 -16.10 14.30 0.65
C SER A 23 -17.59 13.91 0.69
N SER A 24 -18.09 13.19 -0.32
CA SER A 24 -19.47 12.66 -0.28
C SER A 24 -19.63 11.37 0.54
N ARG A 25 -18.52 10.81 1.08
CA ARG A 25 -18.48 9.50 1.77
C ARG A 25 -18.02 9.61 3.24
N GLN A 26 -17.88 10.81 3.79
CA GLN A 26 -17.29 11.08 5.11
C GLN A 26 -18.01 10.41 6.30
N GLY A 27 -19.20 9.81 6.11
CA GLY A 27 -19.94 9.04 7.12
C GLY A 27 -19.77 7.51 7.03
N LEU A 28 -19.03 6.99 6.06
CA LEU A 28 -18.79 5.56 5.88
C LEU A 28 -17.49 5.17 6.60
N SER A 29 -17.61 4.59 7.80
CA SER A 29 -16.47 4.32 8.70
C SER A 29 -16.07 2.84 8.78
N GLU A 30 -16.40 2.05 7.78
CA GLU A 30 -16.09 0.61 7.75
C GLU A 30 -14.62 0.36 7.35
N GLU A 31 -14.03 -0.69 7.91
CA GLU A 31 -12.63 -1.08 7.71
C GLU A 31 -12.28 -1.29 6.23
N GLU A 32 -13.20 -1.87 5.46
CA GLU A 32 -13.07 -2.06 4.00
C GLU A 32 -12.92 -0.72 3.26
N HIS A 33 -13.53 0.37 3.73
CA HIS A 33 -13.36 1.69 3.14
C HIS A 33 -11.99 2.31 3.45
N ALA A 34 -11.33 1.91 4.55
CA ALA A 34 -9.98 2.38 4.86
C ALA A 34 -8.96 1.90 3.83
N GLU A 35 -9.01 0.62 3.47
CA GLU A 35 -8.13 0.09 2.42
C GLU A 35 -8.42 0.73 1.06
N ILE A 36 -9.70 0.81 0.66
CA ILE A 36 -10.09 1.44 -0.62
C ILE A 36 -9.62 2.89 -0.69
N PHE A 37 -9.73 3.64 0.41
CA PHE A 37 -9.23 5.02 0.50
C PHE A 37 -7.74 5.08 0.20
N ILE A 38 -6.95 4.18 0.78
CA ILE A 38 -5.51 4.12 0.58
C ILE A 38 -5.16 3.72 -0.85
N TYR A 39 -5.82 2.71 -1.43
CA TYR A 39 -5.62 2.35 -2.85
C TYR A 39 -5.91 3.53 -3.77
N GLU A 40 -7.04 4.23 -3.58
CA GLU A 40 -7.36 5.40 -4.38
C GLU A 40 -6.39 6.56 -4.15
N PHE A 41 -5.91 6.76 -2.91
CA PHE A 41 -4.94 7.78 -2.57
C PHE A 41 -3.61 7.56 -3.30
N PHE A 42 -3.06 6.35 -3.28
CA PHE A 42 -1.86 6.01 -4.05
C PHE A 42 -2.10 6.07 -5.55
N GLY A 43 -3.30 5.70 -6.01
CA GLY A 43 -3.73 5.81 -7.41
C GLY A 43 -3.70 7.25 -7.97
N ILE A 44 -3.77 8.29 -7.13
CA ILE A 44 -3.54 9.68 -7.56
C ILE A 44 -2.18 9.83 -8.27
N PHE A 45 -1.18 9.08 -7.82
CA PHE A 45 0.21 9.13 -8.25
C PHE A 45 0.58 8.00 -9.23
N ASP A 46 -0.40 7.26 -9.76
CA ASP A 46 -0.20 6.02 -10.55
C ASP A 46 0.60 4.94 -9.80
N ILE A 47 0.43 4.85 -8.48
CA ILE A 47 1.09 3.83 -7.66
C ILE A 47 0.10 2.69 -7.45
N ASP A 48 0.46 1.53 -7.97
CA ASP A 48 -0.25 0.28 -7.72
C ASP A 48 0.33 -0.38 -6.46
N CYS A 49 -0.48 -0.48 -5.41
CA CYS A 49 -0.06 -1.02 -4.13
C CYS A 49 0.23 -2.52 -4.15
N TYR A 50 -0.41 -3.31 -5.03
CA TYR A 50 -0.15 -4.76 -5.14
C TYR A 50 1.18 -5.04 -5.80
N LEU A 51 1.47 -4.20 -6.77
CA LEU A 51 2.71 -4.22 -7.48
C LEU A 51 3.82 -3.68 -6.53
N SER A 52 3.53 -2.68 -5.72
CA SER A 52 4.53 -2.04 -4.86
C SER A 52 4.80 -2.88 -3.59
N ASN A 53 5.93 -2.65 -2.92
CA ASN A 53 6.22 -3.24 -1.62
C ASN A 53 5.47 -2.49 -0.48
N ILE A 54 4.20 -2.19 -0.70
CA ILE A 54 3.32 -1.54 0.27
C ILE A 54 2.60 -2.65 1.03
N ASP A 55 2.87 -2.76 2.32
CA ASP A 55 2.24 -3.72 3.21
C ASP A 55 1.07 -3.05 3.93
N PHE A 56 -0.12 -3.60 3.76
CA PHE A 56 -1.25 -3.31 4.63
C PHE A 56 -1.13 -4.18 5.88
N GLU A 57 -1.52 -3.64 7.04
CA GLU A 57 -1.53 -4.39 8.29
C GLU A 57 -0.14 -4.94 8.70
N TYR A 58 0.91 -4.14 8.51
CA TYR A 58 2.29 -4.57 8.78
C TYR A 58 2.52 -4.85 10.27
N GLN A 59 2.97 -6.06 10.60
CA GLN A 59 3.18 -6.49 11.98
C GLN A 59 4.55 -6.07 12.52
N LEU A 60 4.54 -5.47 13.70
CA LEU A 60 5.73 -5.12 14.46
C LEU A 60 6.14 -6.23 15.44
N PRO A 61 7.39 -6.25 15.91
CA PRO A 61 7.85 -7.22 16.90
C PRO A 61 7.05 -7.22 18.21
N SER A 62 6.50 -6.06 18.59
CA SER A 62 5.61 -5.93 19.75
C SER A 62 4.24 -6.62 19.60
N GLY A 63 3.90 -7.09 18.40
CA GLY A 63 2.56 -7.57 18.05
C GLY A 63 1.59 -6.44 17.67
N ASN A 64 2.03 -5.18 17.75
CA ASN A 64 1.30 -4.04 17.19
C ASN A 64 1.30 -4.09 15.66
N ARG A 65 0.42 -3.30 15.06
CA ARG A 65 0.18 -3.28 13.62
C ARG A 65 0.18 -1.85 13.11
N ILE A 66 0.90 -1.64 12.02
CA ILE A 66 0.84 -0.41 11.22
C ILE A 66 -0.21 -0.62 10.13
N ASP A 67 -1.13 0.34 9.95
CA ASP A 67 -2.20 0.19 8.96
C ASP A 67 -1.67 0.08 7.53
N VAL A 68 -0.75 0.98 7.14
CA VAL A 68 -0.08 0.91 5.83
C VAL A 68 1.38 1.28 5.96
N PHE A 69 2.24 0.45 5.42
CA PHE A 69 3.68 0.63 5.49
C PHE A 69 4.34 0.47 4.13
N TRP A 70 5.08 1.49 3.70
CA TRP A 70 5.98 1.42 2.57
C TRP A 70 7.42 1.66 3.06
N PRO A 71 8.23 0.59 3.20
CA PRO A 71 9.57 0.66 3.75
C PRO A 71 10.44 1.76 3.14
N GLY A 72 11.04 2.60 3.98
CA GLY A 72 11.88 3.73 3.56
C GLY A 72 11.11 4.93 2.97
N VAL A 73 9.79 4.82 2.78
CA VAL A 73 8.97 5.82 2.09
C VAL A 73 7.96 6.47 3.04
N ILE A 74 6.98 5.71 3.54
CA ILE A 74 5.89 6.25 4.35
C ILE A 74 5.32 5.19 5.32
N LEU A 75 4.93 5.65 6.50
CA LEU A 75 4.06 4.93 7.45
C LEU A 75 2.75 5.70 7.53
N ILE A 76 1.62 5.01 7.35
CA ILE A 76 0.28 5.61 7.42
C ILE A 76 -0.53 4.94 8.53
N GLU A 77 -1.12 5.76 9.40
CA GLU A 77 -2.15 5.33 10.36
C GLU A 77 -3.50 5.97 10.01
N ASN A 78 -4.54 5.16 9.96
CA ASN A 78 -5.91 5.58 9.67
C ASN A 78 -6.72 5.66 10.97
N LYS A 79 -7.50 6.72 11.11
CA LYS A 79 -8.46 6.89 12.19
C LYS A 79 -9.86 7.02 11.64
N ARG A 80 -10.86 6.76 12.48
CA ARG A 80 -12.25 6.96 12.08
C ARG A 80 -12.52 8.45 11.87
N PRO A 81 -13.46 8.83 10.98
CA PRO A 81 -13.85 10.22 10.80
C PRO A 81 -14.17 10.91 12.13
N GLY A 82 -13.60 12.09 12.36
CA GLY A 82 -13.80 12.89 13.57
C GLY A 82 -12.88 12.54 14.76
N GLU A 83 -12.09 11.48 14.68
CA GLU A 83 -11.10 11.16 15.72
C GLU A 83 -9.86 12.06 15.66
N ASP A 84 -9.24 12.27 16.82
CA ASP A 84 -8.03 13.10 16.98
C ASP A 84 -6.79 12.43 16.38
N LEU A 85 -6.16 13.13 15.44
CA LEU A 85 -4.95 12.71 14.76
C LEU A 85 -3.68 12.83 15.61
N HIS A 86 -3.72 13.55 16.74
CA HIS A 86 -2.54 13.68 17.59
C HIS A 86 -2.13 12.37 18.24
N ARG A 87 -3.09 11.61 18.77
CA ARG A 87 -2.81 10.28 19.33
C ARG A 87 -2.30 9.31 18.28
N ALA A 88 -2.88 9.32 17.09
CA ALA A 88 -2.44 8.51 15.96
C ALA A 88 -1.00 8.84 15.56
N PHE A 89 -0.63 10.12 15.57
CA PHE A 89 0.73 10.53 15.24
C PHE A 89 1.76 10.07 16.28
N GLU A 90 1.46 10.21 17.57
CA GLU A 90 2.36 9.70 18.62
C GLU A 90 2.48 8.16 18.59
N GLN A 91 1.39 7.46 18.26
CA GLN A 91 1.40 6.02 18.01
C GLN A 91 2.32 5.66 16.84
N ALA A 92 2.16 6.33 15.68
CA ALA A 92 3.03 6.14 14.52
C ALA A 92 4.52 6.43 14.83
N ARG A 93 4.80 7.42 15.69
CA ARG A 93 6.16 7.72 16.14
C ARG A 93 6.76 6.62 17.01
N ASN A 94 5.95 5.97 17.85
CA ASN A 94 6.39 4.83 18.64
C ASN A 94 6.69 3.64 17.72
N TYR A 95 5.79 3.36 16.77
CA TYR A 95 5.99 2.33 15.74
C TYR A 95 7.28 2.55 14.94
N TYR A 96 7.58 3.80 14.60
CA TYR A 96 8.83 4.15 13.93
C TYR A 96 10.09 3.73 14.72
N GLN A 97 10.07 3.75 16.05
CA GLN A 97 11.22 3.33 16.87
C GLN A 97 11.45 1.81 16.82
N GLU A 98 10.39 1.04 16.56
CA GLU A 98 10.46 -0.42 16.49
C GLU A 98 10.94 -0.92 15.11
N LEU A 99 10.98 -0.05 14.10
CA LEU A 99 11.43 -0.40 12.75
C LEU A 99 12.96 -0.51 12.68
N GLU A 100 13.44 -1.49 11.93
CA GLU A 100 14.85 -1.60 11.57
C GLU A 100 15.30 -0.35 10.78
N ASP A 101 16.54 0.09 11.00
CA ASP A 101 17.00 1.41 10.54
C ASP A 101 16.92 1.61 9.01
N TYR A 102 17.03 0.54 8.22
CA TYR A 102 16.90 0.59 6.77
C TYR A 102 15.45 0.58 6.27
N LEU A 103 14.49 0.20 7.12
CA LEU A 103 13.06 0.25 6.84
C LEU A 103 12.43 1.59 7.23
N LYS A 104 13.11 2.37 8.08
CA LYS A 104 12.58 3.63 8.64
C LYS A 104 12.09 4.59 7.53
N PRO A 105 10.80 4.93 7.52
CA PRO A 105 10.19 5.75 6.48
C PRO A 105 10.60 7.22 6.60
N LYS A 106 10.65 7.93 5.47
CA LYS A 106 10.93 9.37 5.47
C LYS A 106 9.77 10.20 6.00
N TYR A 107 8.56 9.67 5.93
CA TYR A 107 7.34 10.38 6.32
C TYR A 107 6.43 9.52 7.19
N ILE A 108 5.75 10.16 8.13
CA ILE A 108 4.57 9.63 8.78
C ILE A 108 3.38 10.45 8.30
N LEU A 109 2.35 9.75 7.84
CA LEU A 109 1.04 10.33 7.55
C LEU A 109 0.01 9.74 8.50
N VAL A 110 -0.81 10.57 9.10
CA VAL A 110 -2.01 10.11 9.80
C VAL A 110 -3.21 10.83 9.24
N ASN A 111 -4.33 10.13 9.11
CA ASN A 111 -5.54 10.72 8.54
C ASN A 111 -6.81 10.13 9.15
N ASN A 112 -7.90 10.86 9.02
CA ASN A 112 -9.24 10.41 9.43
C ASN A 112 -10.25 10.57 8.29
N PHE A 113 -9.82 10.32 7.05
CA PHE A 113 -10.57 10.51 5.79
C PHE A 113 -10.91 11.97 5.46
N CYS A 114 -11.08 12.83 6.45
CA CYS A 114 -11.43 14.24 6.30
C CYS A 114 -10.23 15.16 6.44
N HIS A 115 -9.27 14.80 7.29
CA HIS A 115 -8.08 15.57 7.59
C HIS A 115 -6.84 14.70 7.50
N PHE A 116 -5.75 15.33 7.10
CA PHE A 116 -4.42 14.75 7.00
C PHE A 116 -3.47 15.51 7.92
N ARG A 117 -2.56 14.78 8.55
CA ARG A 117 -1.38 15.31 9.23
C ARG A 117 -0.17 14.54 8.75
N ILE A 118 0.79 15.24 8.15
CA ILE A 118 2.03 14.64 7.65
C ILE A 118 3.23 15.34 8.28
N SER A 119 4.23 14.54 8.66
CA SER A 119 5.52 15.02 9.15
C SER A 119 6.64 14.25 8.47
N SER A 120 7.73 14.95 8.17
CA SER A 120 8.93 14.35 7.58
C SER A 120 9.99 14.12 8.66
N PHE A 121 10.67 12.98 8.61
CA PHE A 121 11.79 12.71 9.48
C PHE A 121 13.04 13.39 8.92
N ARG A 122 13.66 14.26 9.71
CA ARG A 122 14.94 14.87 9.37
C ARG A 122 16.04 14.28 10.23
N ARG A 123 17.04 13.73 9.55
CA ARG A 123 18.32 13.46 10.17
C ARG A 123 19.07 14.76 10.35
N ALA A 124 19.46 15.05 11.58
CA ALA A 124 20.32 16.19 11.82
C ALA A 124 21.69 15.96 11.17
N ARG A 125 22.35 17.05 10.77
CA ARG A 125 23.74 17.00 10.32
C ARG A 125 24.64 17.22 11.52
N GLY A 126 25.73 16.44 11.63
CA GLY A 126 26.70 16.58 12.72
C GLY A 126 26.20 15.99 14.04
N ASP A 127 26.32 16.76 15.11
CA ASP A 127 25.97 16.42 16.51
C ASP A 127 24.50 16.69 16.87
N GLY A 128 23.68 17.14 15.91
CA GLY A 128 22.28 17.41 16.16
C GLY A 128 21.44 16.14 16.40
N VAL A 129 20.30 16.31 17.06
CA VAL A 129 19.34 15.23 17.33
C VAL A 129 18.39 15.10 16.14
N ASN A 130 18.13 13.87 15.68
CA ASN A 130 17.11 13.64 14.64
C ASN A 130 15.73 14.10 15.12
N TYR A 131 14.97 14.75 14.26
CA TYR A 131 13.67 15.32 14.62
C TYR A 131 12.62 15.11 13.53
N TRP A 132 11.36 15.17 13.93
CA TRP A 132 10.23 15.30 13.01
C TRP A 132 10.07 16.78 12.67
N ASP A 133 10.15 17.12 11.39
CA ASP A 133 10.00 18.50 10.89
C ASP A 133 8.57 19.03 11.07
N GLU A 134 8.38 20.33 10.77
CA GLU A 134 7.09 21.01 10.85
C GLU A 134 5.93 20.18 10.27
N GLU A 135 4.96 19.91 11.12
CA GLU A 135 3.76 19.20 10.75
C GLU A 135 2.95 20.01 9.75
N ARG A 136 2.53 19.37 8.67
CA ARG A 136 1.54 19.94 7.75
C ARG A 136 0.20 19.29 8.01
N ARG A 137 -0.80 20.11 8.31
CA ARG A 137 -2.20 19.71 8.49
C ARG A 137 -3.05 20.35 7.43
N PHE A 138 -3.93 19.58 6.82
CA PHE A 138 -4.85 20.05 5.80
C PHE A 138 -6.07 19.13 5.71
N SER A 139 -7.18 19.69 5.25
CA SER A 139 -8.41 18.95 4.97
C SER A 139 -8.33 18.23 3.62
N LEU A 140 -9.21 17.25 3.42
CA LEU A 140 -9.35 16.51 2.17
C LEU A 140 -9.58 17.42 0.95
N ASN A 141 -10.36 18.48 1.09
CA ASN A 141 -10.62 19.43 0.00
C ASN A 141 -9.38 20.24 -0.38
N GLU A 142 -8.45 20.43 0.55
CA GLU A 142 -7.18 21.13 0.31
C GLU A 142 -6.09 20.23 -0.27
N LEU A 143 -6.31 18.91 -0.36
CA LEU A 143 -5.32 17.94 -0.88
C LEU A 143 -4.84 18.31 -2.28
N SER A 144 -5.76 18.72 -3.16
CA SER A 144 -5.45 19.05 -4.57
C SER A 144 -4.65 20.35 -4.76
N SER A 145 -4.50 21.15 -3.71
CA SER A 145 -3.71 22.38 -3.78
C SER A 145 -2.24 22.07 -4.06
N ASN A 146 -1.56 22.95 -4.82
CA ASN A 146 -0.14 22.80 -5.13
C ASN A 146 0.73 22.58 -3.89
N ARG A 147 0.42 23.32 -2.82
CA ARG A 147 1.15 23.25 -1.56
C ARG A 147 1.08 21.86 -0.94
N ASN A 148 -0.11 21.26 -0.87
CA ASN A 148 -0.31 20.01 -0.15
C ASN A 148 0.02 18.80 -1.00
N ILE A 149 -0.41 18.75 -2.27
CA ILE A 149 -0.13 17.59 -3.12
C ILE A 149 1.36 17.39 -3.39
N SER A 150 2.14 18.49 -3.40
CA SER A 150 3.58 18.43 -3.61
C SER A 150 4.35 17.71 -2.51
N LEU A 151 3.75 17.58 -1.32
CA LEU A 151 4.33 16.84 -0.20
C LEU A 151 4.53 15.36 -0.52
N PHE A 152 3.83 14.83 -1.53
CA PHE A 152 3.85 13.43 -1.94
C PHE A 152 4.64 13.20 -3.24
N TYR A 153 5.22 14.23 -3.84
CA TYR A 153 5.98 14.07 -5.09
C TYR A 153 7.23 13.19 -4.94
N TYR A 154 7.74 13.02 -3.72
CA TYR A 154 8.85 12.12 -3.42
C TYR A 154 8.54 10.65 -3.67
N PHE A 155 7.27 10.27 -3.87
CA PHE A 155 6.93 8.91 -4.30
C PHE A 155 7.61 8.56 -5.64
N ALA A 156 7.80 9.53 -6.54
CA ALA A 156 8.51 9.32 -7.81
C ALA A 156 10.01 9.00 -7.64
N ASP A 157 10.60 9.33 -6.48
CA ASP A 157 11.99 9.02 -6.18
C ASP A 157 12.18 7.57 -5.72
N HIS A 158 11.11 6.92 -5.27
CA HIS A 158 11.15 5.55 -4.78
C HIS A 158 10.74 4.65 -5.93
N LYS A 159 11.76 4.08 -6.59
CA LYS A 159 11.54 3.13 -7.66
C LYS A 159 10.71 1.97 -7.11
N TYR A 160 9.67 1.68 -7.85
CA TYR A 160 9.06 0.37 -7.90
C TYR A 160 10.14 -0.71 -8.05
N VAL A 161 10.40 -1.49 -7.00
CA VAL A 161 11.15 -2.74 -7.16
C VAL A 161 10.15 -3.73 -7.73
N LYS A 162 10.17 -3.90 -9.06
CA LYS A 162 9.50 -5.05 -9.69
C LYS A 162 9.99 -6.28 -8.94
N THR A 163 9.09 -7.03 -8.34
CA THR A 163 9.35 -8.34 -7.74
C THR A 163 9.73 -9.39 -8.79
N THR A 164 10.39 -9.00 -9.88
CA THR A 164 11.20 -9.89 -10.72
C THR A 164 12.64 -9.97 -10.23
N GLU A 165 13.05 -9.13 -9.27
CA GLU A 165 14.39 -9.13 -8.69
C GLU A 165 14.35 -9.01 -7.16
N ARG A 166 13.40 -9.69 -6.50
CA ARG A 166 13.74 -10.23 -5.18
C ARG A 166 14.69 -11.37 -5.47
N GLY A 167 15.98 -11.02 -5.60
CA GLY A 167 17.03 -11.98 -5.86
C GLY A 167 16.86 -13.16 -4.92
N GLU A 168 16.81 -14.36 -5.51
CA GLU A 168 17.32 -15.52 -4.82
C GLU A 168 18.75 -15.17 -4.39
N GLN A 169 18.89 -14.60 -3.19
CA GLN A 169 20.11 -14.79 -2.46
C GLN A 169 20.20 -16.30 -2.27
N PRO A 170 21.30 -16.95 -2.66
CA PRO A 170 21.49 -18.36 -2.36
C PRO A 170 21.16 -18.54 -0.89
N VAL A 171 20.26 -19.48 -0.57
CA VAL A 171 19.75 -19.69 0.80
C VAL A 171 20.92 -19.80 1.80
N GLU A 172 22.05 -20.30 1.33
CA GLU A 172 23.36 -20.40 1.99
C GLU A 172 23.92 -19.08 2.53
N LYS A 173 23.67 -17.93 1.89
CA LYS A 173 24.22 -16.62 2.33
C LYS A 173 23.43 -16.01 3.48
N ILE A 174 22.09 -16.11 3.43
CA ILE A 174 21.20 -15.67 4.52
C ILE A 174 21.41 -16.55 5.77
N VAL A 175 21.60 -17.87 5.57
CA VAL A 175 21.85 -18.82 6.67
C VAL A 175 23.18 -18.55 7.37
N LYS A 176 24.25 -18.22 6.63
CA LYS A 176 25.58 -17.91 7.20
C LYS A 176 25.62 -16.58 7.96
N GLU A 177 24.90 -15.56 7.52
CA GLU A 177 24.89 -14.24 8.18
C GLU A 177 24.00 -14.22 9.44
N THR A 178 23.02 -15.13 9.55
CA THR A 178 22.06 -15.15 10.67
C THR A 178 22.46 -16.12 11.81
N TYR A 179 23.27 -17.14 11.52
CA TYR A 179 23.66 -18.19 12.48
C TYR A 179 25.16 -18.50 12.46
N THR A 180 25.96 -17.56 12.95
CA THR A 180 27.30 -17.85 13.50
C THR A 180 27.31 -17.19 14.89
N ASP A 181 27.13 -17.94 15.97
CA ASP A 181 28.28 -18.45 16.73
C ASP A 181 27.95 -19.60 17.72
N LYS A 182 26.99 -20.48 17.40
CA LYS A 182 26.78 -21.73 18.16
C LYS A 182 26.56 -22.91 17.22
N PRO A 183 27.04 -24.12 17.55
CA PRO A 183 26.80 -25.30 16.73
C PRO A 183 25.29 -25.58 16.72
N VAL A 184 24.63 -25.26 15.62
CA VAL A 184 23.21 -25.57 15.42
C VAL A 184 23.13 -26.95 14.77
N ASP A 185 22.30 -27.83 15.35
CA ASP A 185 21.98 -29.14 14.78
C ASP A 185 21.38 -28.94 13.39
N GLU A 186 22.13 -29.34 12.37
CA GLU A 186 21.86 -29.15 10.94
C GLU A 186 20.48 -29.70 10.55
N LYS A 187 20.05 -30.78 11.23
CA LYS A 187 18.76 -31.44 11.01
C LYS A 187 17.57 -30.62 11.51
N LEU A 188 17.76 -29.85 12.58
CA LEU A 188 16.77 -28.92 13.12
C LEU A 188 16.62 -27.68 12.22
N LEU A 189 17.72 -27.25 11.61
CA LEU A 189 17.72 -26.11 10.69
C LEU A 189 16.98 -26.45 9.38
N GLU A 190 17.25 -27.63 8.82
CA GLU A 190 16.55 -28.14 7.62
C GLU A 190 15.04 -28.24 7.84
N THR A 191 14.61 -28.80 8.97
CA THR A 191 13.17 -28.93 9.28
C THR A 191 12.47 -27.59 9.46
N LEU A 192 13.13 -26.59 10.05
CA LEU A 192 12.58 -25.24 10.20
C LEU A 192 12.48 -24.49 8.86
N ILE A 193 13.49 -24.64 8.00
CA ILE A 193 13.50 -24.05 6.66
C ILE A 193 12.41 -24.72 5.80
N GLU A 194 12.33 -26.04 5.79
CA GLU A 194 11.28 -26.78 5.08
C GLU A 194 9.89 -26.37 5.54
N HIS A 195 9.68 -26.20 6.84
CA HIS A 195 8.39 -25.81 7.39
C HIS A 195 8.00 -24.38 6.95
N LYS A 196 8.93 -23.41 7.01
CA LYS A 196 8.68 -22.04 6.53
C LYS A 196 8.41 -22.00 5.03
N VAL A 197 9.19 -22.72 4.24
CA VAL A 197 9.01 -22.82 2.77
C VAL A 197 7.68 -23.49 2.44
N LYS A 198 7.32 -24.61 3.08
CA LYS A 198 6.02 -25.27 2.87
C LYS A 198 4.86 -24.35 3.27
N LYS A 199 4.95 -23.63 4.39
CA LYS A 199 3.91 -22.70 4.83
C LYS A 199 3.71 -21.54 3.85
N PHE A 200 4.80 -20.98 3.33
CA PHE A 200 4.78 -19.95 2.29
C PHE A 200 4.20 -20.48 0.96
N MET A 201 4.64 -21.66 0.54
CA MET A 201 4.15 -22.32 -0.68
C MET A 201 2.67 -22.71 -0.58
N HIS A 202 2.20 -23.12 0.61
CA HIS A 202 0.80 -23.45 0.85
C HIS A 202 -0.08 -22.20 0.75
N LYS A 203 0.34 -21.07 1.36
CA LYS A 203 -0.37 -19.78 1.26
C LYS A 203 -0.48 -19.30 -0.20
N THR A 204 0.61 -19.41 -0.97
CA THR A 204 0.67 -18.93 -2.35
C THR A 204 -0.12 -19.84 -3.32
N LYS A 205 -0.02 -21.16 -3.17
CA LYS A 205 -0.79 -22.12 -3.99
C LYS A 205 -2.30 -22.00 -3.74
N TYR A 206 -2.73 -21.78 -2.50
CA TYR A 206 -4.16 -21.59 -2.19
C TYR A 206 -4.74 -20.31 -2.76
N SER A 207 -3.98 -19.21 -2.81
CA SER A 207 -4.45 -17.96 -3.45
C SER A 207 -4.60 -18.10 -4.96
N ILE A 208 -3.63 -18.74 -5.63
CA ILE A 208 -3.70 -19.01 -7.07
C ILE A 208 -4.84 -19.99 -7.39
N LEU A 209 -5.00 -21.05 -6.59
CA LEU A 209 -6.07 -22.03 -6.76
C LEU A 209 -7.45 -21.39 -6.52
N LYS A 210 -7.60 -20.50 -5.54
CA LYS A 210 -8.84 -19.73 -5.34
C LYS A 210 -9.17 -18.86 -6.55
N LEU A 211 -8.20 -18.13 -7.10
CA LEU A 211 -8.38 -17.32 -8.31
C LEU A 211 -8.76 -18.18 -9.53
N ALA A 212 -8.09 -19.32 -9.72
CA ALA A 212 -8.38 -20.25 -10.79
C ALA A 212 -9.79 -20.84 -10.67
N VAL A 213 -10.21 -21.25 -9.47
CA VAL A 213 -11.55 -21.80 -9.21
C VAL A 213 -12.62 -20.74 -9.45
N VAL A 214 -12.44 -19.51 -8.96
CA VAL A 214 -13.39 -18.41 -9.19
C VAL A 214 -13.52 -18.11 -10.69
N SER A 215 -12.41 -18.03 -11.43
CA SER A 215 -12.42 -17.82 -12.88
C SER A 215 -13.10 -18.98 -13.63
N SER A 216 -12.88 -20.23 -13.21
CA SER A 216 -13.46 -21.42 -13.83
C SER A 216 -14.97 -21.49 -13.62
N VAL A 217 -15.43 -21.17 -12.41
CA VAL A 217 -16.85 -21.10 -12.05
C VAL A 217 -17.54 -19.98 -12.85
N PHE A 218 -16.90 -18.82 -12.97
CA PHE A 218 -17.43 -17.69 -13.76
C PHE A 218 -17.61 -18.05 -15.25
N LEU A 219 -16.62 -18.76 -15.84
CA LEU A 219 -16.70 -19.25 -17.21
C LEU A 219 -17.78 -20.32 -17.40
N ALA A 220 -17.91 -21.26 -16.45
CA ALA A 220 -18.93 -22.30 -16.50
C ALA A 220 -20.36 -21.72 -16.38
N LEU A 221 -20.58 -20.78 -15.46
CA LEU A 221 -21.85 -20.07 -15.33
C LEU A 221 -22.16 -19.23 -16.58
N GLY A 222 -21.17 -18.51 -17.11
CA GLY A 222 -21.32 -17.76 -18.37
C GLY A 222 -21.70 -18.68 -19.53
N TYR A 223 -21.14 -19.89 -19.62
CA TYR A 223 -21.50 -20.87 -20.63
C TYR A 223 -22.93 -21.41 -20.50
N LEU A 224 -23.36 -21.70 -19.26
CA LEU A 224 -24.72 -22.16 -18.95
C LEU A 224 -25.78 -21.09 -19.20
N ILE A 225 -25.50 -19.84 -18.84
CA ILE A 225 -26.44 -18.70 -19.00
C ILE A 225 -26.53 -18.25 -20.45
N SER A 226 -25.48 -18.48 -21.24
CA SER A 226 -25.42 -18.07 -22.65
C SER A 226 -25.87 -19.15 -23.63
N ASP A 227 -26.47 -20.26 -23.16
CA ASP A 227 -26.87 -21.41 -23.97
C ASP A 227 -25.76 -21.87 -24.94
N GLY A 228 -24.51 -21.90 -24.45
CA GLY A 228 -23.33 -22.32 -25.24
C GLY A 228 -22.67 -21.23 -26.08
N GLN A 229 -23.03 -19.96 -25.90
CA GLN A 229 -22.44 -18.79 -26.59
C GLN A 229 -21.71 -17.84 -25.61
N PRO A 230 -20.67 -18.30 -24.89
CA PRO A 230 -20.07 -17.55 -23.77
C PRO A 230 -19.42 -16.23 -24.20
N ARG A 231 -18.99 -16.11 -25.45
CA ARG A 231 -18.33 -14.91 -25.99
C ARG A 231 -19.30 -13.73 -26.13
N ALA A 232 -20.50 -13.97 -26.64
CA ALA A 232 -21.52 -12.92 -26.80
C ALA A 232 -22.02 -12.40 -25.45
N TRP A 233 -22.12 -13.28 -24.46
CA TRP A 233 -22.47 -12.92 -23.08
C TRP A 233 -21.34 -12.14 -22.38
N LEU A 234 -20.08 -12.56 -22.54
CA LEU A 234 -18.94 -11.79 -22.02
C LEU A 234 -18.86 -10.40 -22.63
N GLU A 235 -19.10 -10.26 -23.93
CA GLU A 235 -19.12 -8.98 -24.63
C GLU A 235 -20.31 -8.09 -24.22
N SER A 236 -21.46 -8.66 -23.84
CA SER A 236 -22.59 -7.87 -23.31
C SER A 236 -22.36 -7.39 -21.87
N VAL A 237 -21.76 -8.23 -21.03
CA VAL A 237 -21.44 -7.90 -19.63
C VAL A 237 -20.30 -6.88 -19.54
N ILE A 238 -19.28 -6.98 -20.40
CA ILE A 238 -18.10 -6.10 -20.39
C ILE A 238 -18.32 -4.86 -21.30
N GLY A 239 -19.01 -5.01 -22.43
CA GLY A 239 -19.23 -3.97 -23.43
C GLY A 239 -20.41 -3.03 -23.16
N GLY A 240 -21.31 -3.36 -22.23
CA GLY A 240 -22.46 -2.50 -21.85
C GLY A 240 -22.11 -1.20 -21.13
N SER A 241 -20.83 -0.95 -20.80
CA SER A 241 -20.40 0.26 -20.08
C SER A 241 -19.92 1.41 -20.98
N THR A 242 -19.81 1.25 -22.30
CA THR A 242 -19.38 2.35 -23.20
C THR A 242 -20.13 2.37 -24.52
N ARG A 243 -21.37 2.86 -24.48
CA ARG A 243 -22.04 3.42 -25.65
C ARG A 243 -23.14 4.41 -25.22
N GLU A 244 -22.73 5.63 -24.86
CA GLU A 244 -23.60 6.79 -25.04
C GLU A 244 -23.70 7.04 -26.55
N GLU A 245 -24.90 6.84 -27.08
CA GLU A 245 -25.20 7.03 -28.49
C GLU A 245 -25.50 8.51 -28.73
N SER A 246 -24.50 9.22 -29.26
CA SER A 246 -24.72 10.46 -30.01
C SER A 246 -25.43 10.11 -31.32
N THR A 247 -26.73 10.39 -31.42
CA THR A 247 -27.42 11.00 -32.59
C THR A 247 -28.95 10.86 -32.52
N ARG A 248 -29.64 11.83 -31.91
CA ARG A 248 -30.67 12.69 -32.51
C ARG A 248 -31.33 13.59 -31.47
#